data_AF-A0A4Y8KSG2-F1
#
_entry.id   AF-A0A4Y8KSG2-F1
#
_cell.length_a   1.000
_cell.length_b   1.000
_cell.length_c   1.000
_cell.angle_alpha   90.00
_cell.angle_beta   90.00
_cell.angle_gamma   90.00
#
_symmetry.space_group_name_H-M   'P 1'
#
loop_
_entity.id
_entity.type
_entity.pdbx_description
1 polymer ?
#
loop_
_entity_poly.entity_id
_entity_poly.type
_entity_poly.pdbx_seq_one_letter_code
_entity_poly.pdbx_strand_id
1 'polypeptide(L)'
;MTTIGASTRRNATLDACAGDRKTGQLLFTDLRTPMDRRTAYRRIKSLGKRAGLPAGLHPHTLRHSAITAALDSGATLRDAQIFARHSDPRMTNRYDHNRGNLDRHAAHGLAAYFAGAA
;
A
#
# COMPACT_ATOMS: atom_id res chain seq x y z
N MET A 1 3.07 -23.89 4.91
CA MET A 1 2.09 -22.82 5.17
C MET A 1 2.83 -21.49 5.16
N THR A 2 2.88 -20.83 4.00
CA THR A 2 3.79 -19.71 3.74
C THR A 2 3.17 -18.40 4.23
N THR A 3 3.65 -17.92 5.38
CA THR A 3 3.30 -16.59 5.91
C THR A 3 3.94 -15.53 5.05
N ILE A 4 3.14 -14.83 4.24
CA ILE A 4 3.56 -13.63 3.51
C ILE A 4 3.96 -12.58 4.54
N GLY A 5 5.26 -12.27 4.59
CA GLY A 5 5.88 -11.35 5.53
C GLY A 5 5.21 -9.97 5.51
N ALA A 6 4.49 -9.67 6.58
CA ALA A 6 4.26 -8.30 7.00
C ALA A 6 5.58 -7.68 7.42
N SER A 7 5.88 -6.43 7.04
CA SER A 7 7.03 -5.72 7.61
C SER A 7 6.91 -5.65 9.14
N THR A 8 8.02 -5.84 9.86
CA THR A 8 8.09 -5.91 11.34
C THR A 8 7.32 -4.77 12.03
N ARG A 9 7.36 -3.57 11.45
CA ARG A 9 6.66 -2.38 11.96
C ARG A 9 5.12 -2.47 11.83
N ARG A 10 4.60 -3.12 10.79
CA ARG A 10 3.16 -3.34 10.61
C ARG A 10 2.61 -4.28 11.70
N ASN A 11 3.33 -5.37 11.95
CA ASN A 11 2.93 -6.33 12.99
C ASN A 11 2.94 -5.68 14.36
N ALA A 12 3.99 -4.93 14.71
CA ALA A 12 4.06 -4.23 15.99
C ALA A 12 2.86 -3.32 16.27
N THR A 13 2.31 -2.64 15.25
CA THR A 13 1.13 -1.78 15.41
C THR A 13 -0.14 -2.60 15.66
N LEU A 14 -0.30 -3.70 14.91
CA LEU A 14 -1.44 -4.61 15.09
C LEU A 14 -1.40 -5.30 16.45
N ASP A 15 -0.21 -5.74 16.87
CA ASP A 15 0.02 -6.38 18.16
C ASP A 15 -0.26 -5.40 19.30
N ALA A 16 0.18 -4.15 19.19
CA ALA A 16 -0.15 -3.10 20.16
C ALA A 16 -1.66 -2.82 20.23
N CYS A 17 -2.36 -2.84 19.09
CA CYS A 17 -3.82 -2.70 19.09
C CYS A 17 -4.52 -3.91 19.70
N ALA A 18 -4.04 -5.13 19.45
CA ALA A 18 -4.62 -6.36 19.97
C ALA A 18 -4.39 -6.49 21.48
N GLY A 19 -3.17 -6.19 21.95
CA GLY A 19 -2.70 -6.60 23.28
C GLY A 19 -2.76 -8.12 23.41
N ASP A 20 -3.26 -8.61 24.54
CA ASP A 20 -3.41 -10.06 24.78
C ASP A 20 -4.66 -10.67 24.12
N ARG A 21 -5.53 -9.84 23.53
CA ARG A 21 -6.80 -10.29 22.97
C ARG A 21 -6.56 -11.15 21.74
N LYS A 22 -7.25 -12.30 21.67
CA LYS A 22 -7.17 -13.24 20.55
C LYS A 22 -8.34 -13.10 19.57
N THR A 23 -9.41 -12.42 19.96
CA THR A 23 -10.62 -12.23 19.14
C THR A 23 -11.21 -10.82 19.34
N GLY A 24 -12.15 -10.45 18.47
CA GLY A 24 -12.85 -9.16 18.52
C GLY A 24 -12.22 -8.08 17.63
N GLN A 25 -12.77 -6.87 17.70
CA GLN A 25 -12.33 -5.75 16.86
C GLN A 25 -10.96 -5.21 17.32
N LEU A 26 -10.12 -4.79 16.36
CA LEU A 26 -8.80 -4.25 16.67
C LEU A 26 -8.84 -2.74 16.95
N LEU A 27 -9.71 -2.01 16.26
CA LEU A 27 -9.72 -0.56 16.26
C LEU A 27 -10.87 -0.03 17.12
N PHE A 28 -10.52 0.85 18.06
CA PHE A 28 -11.45 1.52 18.95
C PHE A 28 -11.30 3.02 18.85
N THR A 29 -12.36 3.74 19.21
CA THR A 29 -12.32 5.19 19.41
C THR A 29 -11.68 5.53 20.77
N ASP A 30 -11.38 6.81 21.00
CA ASP A 30 -10.88 7.29 22.30
C ASP A 30 -11.86 6.99 23.45
N LEU A 31 -13.17 6.85 23.14
CA LEU A 31 -14.22 6.45 24.09
C LEU A 31 -14.35 4.92 24.25
N ARG A 32 -13.36 4.16 23.77
CA ARG A 32 -13.29 2.69 23.80
C ARG A 32 -14.46 1.96 23.13
N THR A 33 -15.13 2.61 22.18
CA THR A 33 -16.15 1.96 21.34
C THR A 33 -15.56 1.43 20.04
N PRO A 34 -16.11 0.33 19.48
CA PRO A 34 -15.87 -0.13 18.11
C PRO A 34 -15.73 1.01 17.10
N MET A 35 -14.61 1.06 16.37
CA MET A 35 -14.44 2.07 15.33
C MET A 35 -15.20 1.69 14.05
N ASP A 36 -16.14 2.53 13.66
CA ASP A 36 -16.83 2.40 12.38
C ASP A 36 -16.05 3.06 11.22
N ARG A 37 -16.49 2.79 9.99
CA ARG A 37 -15.89 3.33 8.76
C ARG A 37 -15.86 4.87 8.76
N ARG A 38 -16.92 5.51 9.23
CA ARG A 38 -17.05 6.98 9.22
C ARG A 38 -16.08 7.63 10.20
N THR A 39 -15.89 7.02 11.36
CA THR A 39 -14.93 7.49 12.37
C THR A 39 -13.50 7.26 11.91
N ALA A 40 -13.19 6.12 11.31
CA ALA A 40 -11.89 5.88 10.69
C ALA A 40 -11.55 6.96 9.64
N TYR A 41 -12.50 7.28 8.76
CA TYR A 41 -12.34 8.34 7.76
C TYR A 41 -12.04 9.70 8.40
N ARG A 42 -12.83 10.11 9.40
CA ARG A 42 -12.62 11.38 10.13
C ARG A 42 -11.26 11.41 10.85
N ARG A 43 -10.85 10.30 11.46
CA ARG A 43 -9.57 10.19 12.17
C ARG A 43 -8.40 10.35 11.21
N ILE A 44 -8.40 9.66 10.07
CA ILE A 44 -7.35 9.81 9.05
C ILE A 44 -7.26 11.25 8.54
N LYS A 45 -8.39 11.88 8.24
CA LYS A 45 -8.42 13.28 7.79
C LYS A 45 -7.84 14.23 8.84
N SER A 46 -8.21 14.03 10.12
CA SER A 46 -7.70 14.82 11.24
C SER A 46 -6.19 14.64 11.44
N LEU A 47 -5.70 13.39 11.39
CA LEU A 47 -4.27 13.08 11.48
C LEU A 47 -3.50 13.70 10.32
N GLY A 48 -4.02 13.64 9.10
CA GLY A 48 -3.43 14.28 7.94
C GLY A 48 -3.26 15.79 8.13
N LYS A 49 -4.32 16.46 8.59
CA LYS A 49 -4.27 17.90 8.89
C LYS A 49 -3.21 18.22 9.95
N ARG A 50 -3.15 17.45 11.04
CA ARG A 50 -2.18 17.62 12.12
C ARG A 50 -0.73 17.40 11.67
N ALA A 51 -0.53 16.49 10.71
CA ALA A 51 0.78 16.19 10.13
C ALA A 51 1.18 17.16 9.00
N GLY A 52 0.36 18.17 8.68
CA GLY A 52 0.63 19.10 7.58
C GLY A 52 0.54 18.47 6.18
N LEU A 53 -0.15 17.34 6.05
CA LEU A 53 -0.31 16.65 4.76
C LEU A 53 -1.33 17.35 3.86
N PRO A 54 -1.25 17.17 2.53
CA PRO A 54 -2.16 17.79 1.58
C PRO A 54 -3.64 17.56 1.89
N ALA A 55 -4.46 18.55 1.54
CA ALA A 55 -5.90 18.43 1.61
C ALA A 55 -6.40 17.24 0.77
N GLY A 56 -7.47 16.59 1.23
CA GLY A 56 -8.03 15.41 0.56
C GLY A 56 -7.47 14.08 1.05
N LEU A 57 -6.57 14.05 2.05
CA LEU A 57 -6.13 12.80 2.66
C LEU A 57 -7.29 12.01 3.29
N HIS A 58 -7.48 10.77 2.84
CA HIS A 58 -8.48 9.83 3.35
C HIS A 58 -8.06 8.36 3.08
N PRO A 59 -8.81 7.34 3.53
CA PRO A 59 -8.38 5.94 3.43
C PRO A 59 -7.97 5.49 2.01
N HIS A 60 -8.76 5.84 0.98
CA HIS A 60 -8.40 5.46 -0.38
C HIS A 60 -7.15 6.19 -0.91
N THR A 61 -6.91 7.46 -0.58
CA THR A 61 -5.67 8.14 -1.03
C THR A 61 -4.42 7.51 -0.42
N LEU A 62 -4.51 7.06 0.84
CA LEU A 62 -3.45 6.25 1.47
C LEU A 62 -3.23 4.93 0.74
N ARG A 63 -4.32 4.25 0.33
CA ARG A 63 -4.22 3.03 -0.49
C ARG A 63 -3.54 3.29 -1.82
N HIS A 64 -3.94 4.36 -2.53
CA HIS A 64 -3.30 4.77 -3.79
C HIS A 64 -1.79 4.98 -3.61
N SER A 65 -1.42 5.71 -2.55
CA SER A 65 -0.02 6.00 -2.24
C SER A 65 0.77 4.72 -1.92
N ALA A 66 0.18 3.78 -1.18
CA ALA A 66 0.83 2.51 -0.85
C ALA A 66 1.05 1.61 -2.08
N ILE A 67 0.10 1.59 -3.03
CA ILE A 67 0.25 0.84 -4.28
C ILE A 67 1.37 1.45 -5.13
N THR A 68 1.38 2.78 -5.24
CA THR A 68 2.42 3.52 -5.97
C THR A 68 3.79 3.26 -5.35
N ALA A 69 3.92 3.37 -4.03
CA ALA A 69 5.17 3.12 -3.31
C ALA A 69 5.67 1.67 -3.45
N ALA A 70 4.77 0.68 -3.50
CA ALA A 70 5.15 -0.72 -3.75
C ALA A 70 5.80 -0.86 -5.15
N LEU A 71 5.18 -0.26 -6.17
CA LEU A 71 5.72 -0.25 -7.52
C LEU A 71 7.03 0.57 -7.60
N ASP A 72 7.15 1.68 -6.85
CA ASP A 72 8.38 2.47 -6.68
C ASP A 72 9.53 1.69 -6.07
N SER A 73 9.23 0.82 -5.10
CA SER A 73 10.23 -0.10 -4.53
C SER A 73 10.63 -1.25 -5.47
N GLY A 74 10.05 -1.30 -6.67
CA GLY A 74 10.37 -2.30 -7.69
C GLY A 74 9.55 -3.58 -7.62
N ALA A 75 8.47 -3.63 -6.83
CA ALA A 75 7.53 -4.74 -6.85
C ALA A 75 6.94 -4.92 -8.25
N THR A 76 6.65 -6.17 -8.63
CA THR A 76 6.01 -6.42 -9.92
C THR A 76 4.57 -5.90 -9.93
N LEU A 77 4.02 -5.65 -11.11
CA LEU A 77 2.61 -5.29 -11.25
C LEU A 77 1.70 -6.35 -10.59
N ARG A 78 2.07 -7.63 -10.70
CA ARG A 78 1.32 -8.73 -10.09
C ARG A 78 1.35 -8.69 -8.56
N ASP A 79 2.51 -8.40 -7.96
CA ASP A 79 2.62 -8.26 -6.51
C ASP A 79 1.82 -7.07 -5.99
N ALA A 80 1.86 -5.95 -6.73
CA ALA A 80 1.05 -4.78 -6.44
C ALA A 80 -0.47 -5.07 -6.54
N GLN A 81 -0.90 -5.87 -7.50
CA GLN A 81 -2.30 -6.32 -7.60
C GLN A 81 -2.72 -7.16 -6.39
N ILE A 82 -1.87 -8.11 -5.97
CA ILE A 82 -2.14 -8.98 -4.81
C ILE A 82 -2.23 -8.12 -3.54
N PHE A 83 -1.27 -7.21 -3.35
CA PHE A 83 -1.29 -6.25 -2.25
C PHE A 83 -2.57 -5.39 -2.26
N ALA A 84 -2.95 -4.91 -3.44
CA ALA A 84 -4.15 -4.11 -3.66
C ALA A 84 -5.44 -4.94 -3.71
N ARG A 85 -5.41 -6.26 -3.56
CA ARG A 85 -6.58 -7.15 -3.66
C ARG A 85 -7.47 -6.82 -4.87
N HIS A 86 -6.87 -6.42 -5.99
CA HIS A 86 -7.60 -6.08 -7.21
C HIS A 86 -7.85 -7.36 -8.00
N SER A 87 -9.12 -7.66 -8.28
CA SER A 87 -9.50 -8.76 -9.17
C SER A 87 -9.21 -8.45 -10.64
N ASP A 88 -9.37 -7.19 -11.05
CA ASP A 88 -9.10 -6.72 -12.41
C ASP A 88 -7.71 -6.06 -12.51
N PRO A 89 -6.79 -6.55 -13.37
CA PRO A 89 -5.51 -5.91 -13.66
C PRO A 89 -5.58 -4.45 -14.09
N ARG A 90 -6.65 -4.04 -14.78
CA ARG A 90 -6.82 -2.66 -15.25
C ARG A 90 -6.83 -1.65 -14.10
N MET A 91 -7.32 -2.05 -12.93
CA MET A 91 -7.33 -1.23 -11.71
C MET A 91 -5.92 -0.90 -11.21
N THR A 92 -4.94 -1.76 -11.50
CA THR A 92 -3.53 -1.58 -11.07
C THR A 92 -2.67 -0.98 -12.17
N ASN A 93 -2.98 -1.25 -13.44
CA ASN A 93 -2.28 -0.67 -14.60
C ASN A 93 -2.21 0.86 -14.54
N ARG A 94 -3.26 1.53 -14.06
CA ARG A 94 -3.27 3.00 -13.91
C ARG A 94 -2.09 3.53 -13.10
N TYR A 95 -1.60 2.78 -12.10
CA TYR A 95 -0.45 3.20 -11.29
C TYR A 95 0.88 2.99 -12.00
N ASP A 96 0.98 2.00 -12.89
CA ASP A 96 2.21 1.72 -13.63
C ASP A 96 2.39 2.68 -14.81
N HIS A 97 1.31 2.94 -15.56
CA HIS A 97 1.34 3.83 -16.72
C HIS A 97 1.71 5.27 -16.35
N ASN A 98 1.32 5.72 -15.16
CA ASN A 98 1.60 7.08 -14.69
C ASN A 98 3.06 7.28 -14.24
N ARG A 99 3.89 6.22 -14.16
CA ARG A 99 5.24 6.28 -13.59
C ARG A 99 6.35 6.55 -14.60
N GLY A 100 6.06 6.56 -15.91
CA GLY A 100 7.03 6.96 -16.93
C GLY A 100 8.36 6.20 -16.85
N ASN A 101 8.32 4.87 -16.77
CA ASN A 101 9.47 3.99 -16.52
C ASN A 101 10.49 3.94 -17.68
N LEU A 102 11.18 5.05 -17.96
CA LEU A 102 12.23 5.12 -18.98
C LEU A 102 13.44 4.24 -18.64
N ASP A 103 13.86 4.22 -17.36
CA ASP A 103 15.06 3.51 -16.91
C ASP A 103 14.94 1.98 -16.96
N ARG A 104 13.71 1.45 -16.94
CA ARG A 104 13.42 0.01 -17.05
C ARG A 104 12.77 -0.35 -18.38
N HIS A 105 12.93 0.51 -19.38
CA HIS A 105 12.34 0.26 -20.69
C HIS A 105 12.91 -1.04 -21.28
N ALA A 106 12.04 -1.87 -21.85
CA ALA A 106 12.41 -3.18 -22.42
C ALA A 106 13.54 -3.07 -23.47
N ALA A 107 13.63 -1.90 -24.12
CA ALA A 107 14.72 -1.59 -25.05
C ALA A 107 16.11 -1.70 -24.41
N HIS A 108 16.29 -1.32 -23.14
CA HIS A 108 17.59 -1.44 -22.46
C HIS A 108 17.98 -2.91 -22.24
N GLY A 109 17.01 -3.77 -21.88
CA GLY A 109 17.25 -5.21 -21.72
C GLY A 109 17.59 -5.89 -23.05
N LEU A 110 16.88 -5.54 -24.13
CA LEU A 110 17.17 -6.01 -25.49
C LEU A 110 18.55 -5.54 -25.96
N ALA A 111 18.89 -4.27 -25.77
CA ALA A 111 20.20 -3.74 -26.13
C ALA A 111 21.34 -4.46 -25.40
N ALA A 112 21.18 -4.72 -24.09
CA ALA A 112 22.15 -5.48 -23.31
C ALA A 112 22.28 -6.94 -23.79
N TYR A 113 21.15 -7.59 -24.11
CA TYR A 113 21.14 -8.95 -24.66
C TYR A 113 21.89 -9.04 -26.00
N PHE A 114 21.63 -8.11 -26.93
CA PHE A 114 22.33 -8.08 -28.22
C PHE A 114 23.80 -7.68 -28.09
N ALA A 115 24.14 -6.77 -27.17
CA ALA A 115 25.52 -6.37 -26.93
C ALA A 115 26.38 -7.47 -26.27
N GLY A 116 25.77 -8.37 -25.48
CA GLY A 116 26.44 -9.52 -24.89
C GLY A 116 26.48 -10.78 -25.77
N ALA A 117 25.75 -10.78 -26.89
CA ALA A 117 25.72 -11.87 -27.87
C ALA A 117 26.66 -11.64 -29.06
N ALA A 118 27.49 -10.59 -29.01
CA ALA A 118 28.48 -10.20 -30.02
C ALA A 118 29.90 -10.54 -29.59
#